data_AF-A0AAW7JA72-F1
#
_entry.id   AF-A0AAW7JA72-F1
#
_cell.length_a   1.000
_cell.length_b   1.000
_cell.length_c   1.000
_cell.angle_alpha   90.00
_cell.angle_beta   90.00
_cell.angle_gamma   90.00
#
_symmetry.space_group_name_H-M   'P 1'
#
loop_
_entity.id
_entity.type
_entity.pdbx_description
1 polymer ?
#
loop_
_entity_poly.entity_id
_entity_poly.type
_entity_poly.pdbx_seq_one_letter_code
_entity_poly.pdbx_strand_id
1 'polypeptide(L)' 'MKINRSVLQNNSENYKERKKRTRQLIQKGALLEKYLEAKHLTVDETEQLLQIFANMINEQKPDKYKK' A
#
# COMPACT_ATOMS: atom_id res chain seq x y z
N MET A 1 -39.75 -4.56 6.71
CA MET A 1 -38.66 -4.79 5.74
C MET A 1 -37.68 -5.82 6.29
N LYS A 2 -37.49 -6.97 5.63
CA LYS A 2 -36.51 -7.97 6.06
C LYS A 2 -35.16 -7.62 5.41
N ILE A 3 -34.25 -7.02 6.18
CA ILE A 3 -32.90 -6.74 5.70
C ILE A 3 -32.16 -8.06 5.57
N ASN A 4 -31.63 -8.35 4.37
CA ASN A 4 -30.98 -9.61 4.06
C ASN A 4 -29.62 -9.68 4.77
N ARG A 5 -29.47 -10.59 5.73
CA ARG A 5 -28.31 -10.70 6.63
C ARG A 5 -26.99 -10.92 5.87
N SER A 6 -27.02 -11.62 4.73
CA SER A 6 -25.86 -11.85 3.87
C SER A 6 -25.32 -10.57 3.23
N VAL A 7 -26.20 -9.65 2.81
CA VAL A 7 -25.80 -8.36 2.21
C VAL A 7 -25.13 -7.47 3.24
N LEU A 8 -25.64 -7.44 4.47
CA LEU A 8 -25.01 -6.71 5.58
C LEU A 8 -23.61 -7.27 5.91
N GLN A 9 -23.46 -8.59 5.87
CA GLN A 9 -22.20 -9.26 6.18
C GLN A 9 -21.14 -8.98 5.11
N ASN A 10 -21.48 -9.11 3.83
CA ASN A 10 -20.62 -8.75 2.69
C ASN A 10 -20.21 -7.27 2.71
N ASN A 11 -21.13 -6.37 3.01
CA ASN A 11 -20.83 -4.94 3.14
C ASN A 11 -19.85 -4.65 4.29
N SER A 12 -19.96 -5.38 5.40
CA SER A 12 -19.05 -5.26 6.54
C SER A 12 -17.64 -5.76 6.22
N GLU A 13 -17.52 -6.85 5.46
CA GLU A 13 -16.25 -7.44 5.05
C GLU A 13 -15.54 -6.52 4.06
N ASN A 14 -16.24 -6.04 3.04
CA ASN A 14 -15.73 -5.04 2.10
C ASN A 14 -15.26 -3.76 2.80
N TYR A 15 -15.98 -3.31 3.84
CA TYR A 15 -15.56 -2.17 4.64
C TYR A 15 -14.26 -2.45 5.42
N LYS A 16 -14.16 -3.63 6.06
CA LYS A 16 -12.94 -4.04 6.79
C LYS A 16 -11.74 -4.13 5.86
N GLU A 17 -11.90 -4.70 4.66
CA GLU A 17 -10.84 -4.80 3.67
C GLU A 17 -10.36 -3.43 3.20
N ARG A 18 -11.28 -2.52 2.86
CA ARG A 18 -10.93 -1.14 2.49
C ARG A 18 -10.18 -0.45 3.63
N LYS A 19 -10.66 -0.55 4.87
CA LYS A 19 -9.98 0.02 6.05
C LYS A 19 -8.58 -0.55 6.22
N LYS A 20 -8.41 -1.86 6.06
CA LYS A 20 -7.10 -2.52 6.12
C LYS A 20 -6.17 -2.03 5.03
N ARG A 21 -6.65 -1.93 3.78
CA ARG A 21 -5.87 -1.42 2.64
C ARG A 21 -5.46 0.03 2.84
N THR A 22 -6.37 0.91 3.25
CA THR A 22 -6.05 2.32 3.55
C THR A 22 -4.99 2.42 4.64
N ARG A 23 -5.13 1.66 5.74
CA ARG A 23 -4.12 1.64 6.81
C ARG A 23 -2.74 1.19 6.30
N GLN A 24 -2.70 0.15 5.46
CA GLN A 24 -1.46 -0.34 4.87
C GLN A 24 -0.81 0.72 3.96
N LEU A 25 -1.60 1.42 3.14
CA LEU A 25 -1.10 2.48 2.27
C LEU A 25 -0.53 3.64 3.09
N ILE A 26 -1.22 4.07 4.15
CA ILE A 26 -0.72 5.12 5.05
C ILE A 26 0.60 4.70 5.71
N GLN A 27 0.68 3.47 6.24
CA GLN A 27 1.88 2.96 6.87
C GLN A 27 3.06 2.88 5.89
N LYS A 28 2.82 2.39 4.67
CA LYS A 28 3.85 2.33 3.62
C LYS A 28 4.29 3.72 3.18
N GLY A 29 3.36 4.67 3.01
CA GLY A 29 3.67 6.07 2.69
C GLY A 29 4.52 6.73 3.77
N ALA A 30 4.20 6.54 5.06
CA ALA A 30 5.00 7.08 6.15
C ALA A 30 6.44 6.52 6.17
N LEU A 31 6.63 5.24 5.82
CA LEU A 31 7.97 4.65 5.69
C LEU A 31 8.72 5.26 4.51
N LEU A 32 8.03 5.49 3.39
CA LEU A 32 8.62 6.13 2.21
C LEU A 32 9.11 7.54 2.53
N GLU A 33 8.28 8.35 3.19
CA GLU A 33 8.66 9.69 3.64
C GLU A 33 9.85 9.67 4.61
N LYS A 34 9.89 8.69 5.53
CA LYS A 34 10.95 8.59 6.54
C LYS A 34 12.30 8.15 5.96
N TYR A 35 12.30 7.18 5.05
CA TYR A 35 13.55 6.55 4.58
C TYR A 35 14.06 7.12 3.26
N LEU A 36 13.18 7.67 2.42
CA LEU A 36 13.55 8.28 1.15
C LEU A 36 13.32 9.80 1.12
N GLU A 37 12.97 10.40 2.27
CA GLU A 37 12.74 11.85 2.42
C GLU A 37 11.70 12.41 1.42
N ALA A 38 10.81 11.54 0.93
CA ALA A 38 9.91 11.79 -0.19
C ALA A 38 8.70 12.70 0.13
N LYS A 39 8.64 13.30 1.32
CA LYS A 39 7.48 14.10 1.78
C LYS A 39 7.18 15.31 0.89
N HIS A 40 8.21 15.86 0.27
CA HIS A 40 8.10 17.02 -0.62
C HIS A 40 7.83 16.63 -2.08
N LEU A 41 7.92 15.33 -2.40
CA LEU A 41 7.74 14.84 -3.76
C LEU A 41 6.26 14.73 -4.09
N THR A 42 5.94 15.07 -5.33
CA THR A 42 4.66 14.76 -5.94
C THR A 42 4.53 13.25 -6.17
N VAL A 43 3.31 12.80 -6.49
CA VAL A 43 3.05 11.38 -6.80
C VAL A 43 3.89 10.92 -7.99
N ASP A 44 3.99 11.74 -9.03
CA ASP A 44 4.73 11.40 -10.26
C ASP A 44 6.24 11.33 -10.02
N GLU A 45 6.80 12.26 -9.24
CA GLU A 45 8.21 12.23 -8.84
C GLU A 45 8.52 11.01 -7.96
N THR A 46 7.59 10.66 -7.06
CA THR A 46 7.69 9.48 -6.22
C THR A 46 7.69 8.20 -7.06
N GLU A 47 6.88 8.12 -8.12
CA GLU A 47 6.86 6.99 -9.04
C GLU A 47 8.20 6.85 -9.77
N GLN A 48 8.73 7.96 -10.31
CA GLN A 48 10.03 7.97 -10.99
C GLN A 48 11.16 7.51 -10.04
N LEU A 49 11.16 8.03 -8.82
CA LEU A 49 12.12 7.63 -7.78
C LEU A 49 12.04 6.12 -7.49
N LEU A 50 10.83 5.61 -7.30
CA LEU A 50 10.62 4.18 -7.04
C LEU A 50 11.04 3.31 -8.22
N GLN A 51 10.86 3.77 -9.46
CA GLN A 51 11.28 3.03 -10.65
C GLN A 51 12.80 2.91 -10.75
N ILE A 52 13.54 3.98 -10.45
CA ILE A 52 15.01 3.98 -10.40
C ILE A 52 15.49 2.96 -9.36
N PHE A 53 14.92 3.00 -8.15
CA PHE A 53 15.30 2.07 -7.09
C PHE A 53 14.82 0.64 -7.31
N ALA A 54 13.69 0.44 -7.98
CA ALA A 54 13.16 -0.90 -8.24
C ALA A 54 14.15 -1.76 -9.00
N ASN A 55 14.81 -1.19 -10.03
CA ASN A 55 15.82 -1.92 -10.80
C ASN A 55 16.99 -2.35 -9.90
N MET A 56 17.55 -1.42 -9.12
CA MET A 56 18.66 -1.69 -8.20
C MET A 56 18.30 -2.69 -7.08
N ILE A 57 17.13 -2.52 -6.46
CA ILE A 57 16.69 -3.34 -5.32
C ILE A 57 16.25 -4.72 -5.77
N ASN A 58 15.60 -4.86 -6.93
CA ASN A 58 15.12 -6.16 -7.40
C ASN A 58 16.27 -7.11 -7.74
N GLU A 59 17.38 -6.60 -8.26
CA GLU A 59 18.59 -7.39 -8.52
C GLU A 59 19.27 -7.86 -7.22
N GLN A 60 19.28 -7.02 -6.18
CA GLN A 60 19.93 -7.30 -4.89
C GLN A 60 18.97 -7.87 -3.83
N LYS A 61 17.72 -8.15 -4.18
CA LYS A 61 16.68 -8.56 -3.24
C LYS A 61 17.06 -9.90 -2.59
N PRO A 62 17.18 -9.97 -1.25
CA PRO A 62 17.42 -11.25 -0.58
C PRO A 62 16.27 -12.22 -0.81
N ASP A 63 16.57 -13.52 -0.89
CA ASP A 63 15.56 -14.56 -1.19
C ASP A 63 14.39 -14.57 -0.19
N LYS A 64 14.64 -14.20 1.07
CA LYS A 64 13.60 -14.02 2.11
C LYS A 64 12.48 -13.03 1.70
N TYR A 65 12.78 -12.09 0.82
CA TYR A 65 11.84 -11.07 0.35
C TYR A 65 11.39 -11.29 -1.11
N LYS A 66 11.93 -12.31 -1.79
CA LYS A 66 11.36 -12.80 -3.05
C LYS A 66 10.08 -13.54 -2.71
N LYS A 67 9.01 -13.22 -3.44
CA LYS A 67 7.70 -13.82 -3.24
C LYS A 67 7.50 -14.97 -4.22
#